data_AF-A0A1H2KJH1-F1
#
_entry.id   AF-A0A1H2KJH1-F1
#
_cell.length_a   1.000
_cell.length_b   1.000
_cell.length_c   1.000
_cell.angle_alpha   90.00
_cell.angle_beta   90.00
_cell.angle_gamma   90.00
#
_symmetry.space_group_name_H-M   'P 1'
#
loop_
_entity.id
_entity.type
_entity.pdbx_description
1 polymer ?
#
loop_
_entity_poly.entity_id
_entity_poly.type
_entity_poly.pdbx_seq_one_letter_code
_entity_poly.pdbx_strand_id
1 'polypeptide(L)'
;MRTLLSGGAKSLAVPVVAGALLAASATATAAAGEFELVLDSGHIDAFTMTWQDDTLGVVLQEDVTGHHVPHAPEDVLLQVKPEAAMVLPDPVPPSLSFLGDAGDTVYYLPQTQDPELIWPGWSTEQIPAGVFTNPLRIEVTDVQGPGDVFLWQTGSFGEPISVLGGGFQLPGTISPNANVHAHANWAFTETGRYTLTVRGSGTLAGGGTVTSAPVTYTFQVGDAEPAPSTTLGISGLAGHYHSGDIVTLTAVQDPPTGLDHYHWFTRVPGASEWVVVPDAGTGEYSFTATADHNGVAVIVRLYDADHAVVAESAPVTIVVDDHGEPEPPGDLAQRIVATLPEDEGALVASVDPDDAEVVMSDFELGAAADRWTSTGDLRPVTVTDTRAATPGWVVSGQVGDFTSDGGDVLGGGHLGWTPLVAEQPGGGGVTAGGSVAPGPDTGDGLSVSRPLAAAAAGDGAGTSRLGAGLLIEAPTTLVAGTYEATITFTAI
;
A
#
# COMPACT_ATOMS: atom_id res chain seq x y z
N MET A 1 -19.84 -64.97 29.94
CA MET A 1 -20.64 -63.77 29.60
C MET A 1 -19.64 -62.67 29.24
N ARG A 2 -19.65 -62.25 27.97
CA ARG A 2 -19.13 -60.99 27.38
C ARG A 2 -17.62 -60.66 27.37
N THR A 3 -17.06 -60.88 26.18
CA THR A 3 -16.09 -60.10 25.39
C THR A 3 -16.09 -58.58 25.60
N LEU A 4 -14.91 -57.94 25.56
CA LEU A 4 -14.64 -56.54 25.15
C LEU A 4 -13.13 -56.45 24.80
N LEU A 5 -12.69 -56.63 23.55
CA LEU A 5 -12.57 -55.67 22.44
C LEU A 5 -11.79 -54.38 22.79
N SER A 6 -10.58 -54.33 22.24
CA SER A 6 -9.65 -53.20 22.12
C SER A 6 -10.22 -52.08 21.24
N GLY A 7 -10.21 -50.85 21.74
CA GLY A 7 -10.45 -49.64 20.97
C GLY A 7 -9.24 -48.72 21.06
N GLY A 8 -8.41 -48.67 20.02
CA GLY A 8 -7.37 -47.68 19.85
C GLY A 8 -7.97 -46.40 19.26
N ALA A 9 -7.96 -45.31 20.03
CA ALA A 9 -8.27 -43.98 19.51
C ALA A 9 -7.00 -43.38 18.90
N LYS A 10 -6.98 -43.21 17.57
CA LYS A 10 -6.00 -42.39 16.86
C LYS A 10 -6.34 -40.92 17.09
N SER A 11 -5.44 -40.17 17.71
CA SER A 11 -5.54 -38.71 17.79
C SER A 11 -5.15 -38.13 16.43
N LEU A 12 -6.05 -37.39 15.78
CA LEU A 12 -5.73 -36.58 14.59
C LEU A 12 -4.95 -35.35 15.06
N ALA A 13 -3.71 -35.21 14.61
CA ALA A 13 -2.99 -33.95 14.68
C ALA A 13 -3.45 -33.05 13.51
N VAL A 14 -4.04 -31.91 13.84
CA VAL A 14 -4.30 -30.83 12.88
C VAL A 14 -3.06 -29.94 12.88
N PRO A 15 -2.36 -29.74 11.75
CA PRO A 15 -1.27 -28.77 11.69
C PRO A 15 -1.89 -27.36 11.68
N VAL A 16 -1.55 -26.56 12.70
CA VAL A 16 -1.79 -25.12 12.68
C VAL A 16 -0.76 -24.51 11.74
N VAL A 17 -1.21 -24.02 10.59
CA VAL A 17 -0.39 -23.21 9.68
C VAL A 17 -0.24 -21.84 10.34
N ALA A 18 0.96 -21.52 10.80
CA ALA A 18 1.32 -20.18 11.26
C ALA A 18 1.40 -19.28 10.02
N GLY A 19 0.37 -18.47 9.79
CA GLY A 19 0.43 -17.36 8.85
C GLY A 19 1.39 -16.30 9.38
N ALA A 20 2.49 -16.08 8.67
CA ALA A 20 3.35 -14.94 8.91
C ALA A 20 2.58 -13.67 8.53
N LEU A 21 2.18 -12.87 9.53
CA LEU A 21 1.79 -11.49 9.30
C LEU A 21 3.05 -10.69 8.96
N LEU A 22 3.12 -10.20 7.73
CA LEU A 22 4.00 -9.10 7.36
C LEU A 22 3.49 -7.86 8.09
N ALA A 23 4.26 -7.39 9.08
CA ALA A 23 4.03 -6.09 9.69
C ALA A 23 4.44 -5.02 8.67
N ALA A 24 3.45 -4.43 8.00
CA ALA A 24 3.63 -3.17 7.30
C ALA A 24 3.74 -2.08 8.36
N SER A 25 4.91 -1.44 8.46
CA SER A 25 5.12 -0.25 9.28
C SER A 25 4.32 0.90 8.66
N ALA A 26 3.05 1.03 9.02
CA ALA A 26 2.26 2.18 8.67
C ALA A 26 2.66 3.32 9.60
N THR A 27 3.44 4.27 9.10
CA THR A 27 3.54 5.61 9.69
C THR A 27 2.19 6.30 9.48
N ALA A 28 1.25 6.02 10.38
CA ALA A 28 -0.03 6.69 10.41
C ALA A 28 0.18 8.10 10.96
N THR A 29 0.11 9.11 10.10
CA THR A 29 -0.03 10.50 10.54
C THR A 29 -1.45 10.69 11.10
N ALA A 30 -1.60 11.56 12.09
CA ALA A 30 -2.90 11.85 12.70
C ALA A 30 -3.91 12.35 11.70
N ALA A 31 -5.10 11.75 11.65
CA ALA A 31 -6.20 12.26 10.85
C ALA A 31 -6.83 13.48 11.56
N ALA A 32 -7.10 14.61 10.89
CA ALA A 32 -7.85 15.68 11.53
C ALA A 32 -9.27 15.20 11.86
N GLY A 33 -9.67 15.40 13.12
CA GLY A 33 -10.89 14.84 13.68
C GLY A 33 -10.76 13.42 14.23
N GLU A 34 -9.55 12.82 14.26
CA GLU A 34 -9.29 11.54 14.93
C GLU A 34 -9.47 11.62 16.44
N PHE A 35 -9.14 12.77 17.04
CA PHE A 35 -9.23 13.01 18.48
C PHE A 35 -10.21 14.13 18.77
N GLU A 36 -11.04 13.96 19.78
CA GLU A 36 -11.93 15.00 20.28
C GLU A 36 -11.16 16.12 20.99
N LEU A 37 -9.97 15.81 21.52
CA LEU A 37 -9.14 16.73 22.28
C LEU A 37 -7.65 16.57 21.93
N VAL A 38 -6.96 17.70 21.79
CA VAL A 38 -5.48 17.75 21.70
C VAL A 38 -4.96 18.49 22.93
N LEU A 39 -4.06 17.85 23.66
CA LEU A 39 -3.37 18.43 24.81
C LEU A 39 -1.90 18.64 24.47
N ASP A 40 -1.45 19.89 24.48
CA ASP A 40 -0.07 20.29 24.15
C ASP A 40 0.71 20.89 25.33
N SER A 41 0.01 21.10 26.45
CA SER A 41 0.53 21.68 27.68
C SER A 41 -0.34 21.32 28.88
N GLY A 42 0.23 21.38 30.10
CA GLY A 42 -0.52 21.29 31.35
C GLY A 42 -0.43 19.95 32.08
N HIS A 43 -1.09 19.86 33.24
CA HIS A 43 -1.05 18.68 34.11
C HIS A 43 -1.96 17.57 33.57
N ILE A 44 -1.39 16.38 33.43
CA ILE A 44 -2.07 15.21 32.87
C ILE A 44 -1.68 13.99 33.70
N ASP A 45 -2.64 13.33 34.32
CA ASP A 45 -2.47 11.96 34.81
C ASP A 45 -2.84 11.01 33.68
N ALA A 46 -1.85 10.77 32.80
CA ALA A 46 -2.01 9.95 31.62
C ALA A 46 -2.56 8.57 32.01
N PHE A 47 -2.01 7.95 33.06
CA PHE A 47 -2.48 6.66 33.54
C PHE A 47 -3.24 6.80 34.87
N THR A 48 -4.54 7.07 34.80
CA THR A 48 -5.40 7.12 35.98
C THR A 48 -6.16 5.81 36.15
N MET A 49 -5.85 5.07 37.21
CA MET A 49 -6.57 3.83 37.54
C MET A 49 -7.88 4.15 38.26
N THR A 50 -8.99 3.62 37.75
CA THR A 50 -10.34 3.82 38.29
C THR A 50 -10.98 2.50 38.69
N TRP A 51 -11.83 2.54 39.72
CA TRP A 51 -12.60 1.39 40.16
C TRP A 51 -14.07 1.78 40.34
N GLN A 52 -14.93 1.28 39.46
CA GLN A 52 -16.36 1.55 39.46
C GLN A 52 -17.13 0.27 39.13
N ASP A 53 -18.21 -0.01 39.87
CA ASP A 53 -19.10 -1.17 39.64
C ASP A 53 -18.32 -2.50 39.47
N ASP A 54 -17.38 -2.74 40.39
CA ASP A 54 -16.48 -3.90 40.42
C ASP A 54 -15.62 -4.09 39.16
N THR A 55 -15.42 -3.01 38.40
CA THR A 55 -14.64 -2.98 37.16
C THR A 55 -13.43 -2.06 37.32
N LEU A 56 -12.25 -2.59 36.98
CA LEU A 56 -11.00 -1.82 36.93
C LEU A 56 -10.85 -1.19 35.55
N GLY A 57 -10.58 0.11 35.50
CA GLY A 57 -10.29 0.86 34.29
C GLY A 57 -8.96 1.60 34.37
N VAL A 58 -8.47 2.03 33.21
CA VAL A 58 -7.40 3.02 33.08
C VAL A 58 -7.91 4.09 32.11
N VAL A 59 -7.85 5.34 32.53
CA VAL A 59 -8.31 6.51 31.75
C VAL A 59 -7.25 7.61 31.80
N LEU A 60 -7.37 8.59 30.91
CA LEU A 60 -6.63 9.84 31.01
C LEU A 60 -7.40 10.81 31.90
N GLN A 61 -6.72 11.51 32.81
CA GLN A 61 -7.32 12.59 33.59
C GLN A 61 -6.46 13.86 33.46
N GLU A 62 -7.09 15.01 33.27
CA GLU A 62 -6.39 16.26 32.97
C GLU A 62 -6.97 17.47 33.73
N ASP A 63 -6.14 18.50 33.89
CA ASP A 63 -6.44 19.75 34.60
C ASP A 63 -6.44 21.01 33.69
N VAL A 64 -6.39 20.81 32.36
CA VAL A 64 -6.28 21.83 31.30
C VAL A 64 -7.65 22.39 30.90
N THR A 65 -8.64 21.53 30.63
CA THR A 65 -10.00 21.96 30.24
C THR A 65 -10.90 22.24 31.43
N GLY A 66 -10.56 21.70 32.60
CA GLY A 66 -11.27 21.85 33.85
C GLY A 66 -10.49 21.20 35.00
N HIS A 67 -11.11 21.02 36.16
CA HIS A 67 -10.47 20.29 37.25
C HIS A 67 -10.77 18.80 37.16
N HIS A 68 -9.73 17.98 37.00
CA HIS A 68 -9.74 16.52 37.07
C HIS A 68 -10.71 15.89 36.07
N VAL A 69 -10.72 16.40 34.85
CA VAL A 69 -11.63 15.94 33.80
C VAL A 69 -11.13 14.61 33.24
N PRO A 70 -11.95 13.53 33.29
CA PRO A 70 -11.57 12.24 32.71
C PRO A 70 -11.91 12.19 31.22
N HIS A 71 -11.03 11.55 30.44
CA HIS A 71 -11.22 11.24 29.02
C HIS A 71 -10.90 9.77 28.75
N ALA A 72 -11.59 9.20 27.75
CA ALA A 72 -11.14 7.97 27.14
C ALA A 72 -9.79 8.26 26.45
N PRO A 73 -8.72 7.48 26.71
CA PRO A 73 -7.40 7.73 26.14
C PRO A 73 -7.38 7.82 24.60
N GLU A 74 -8.30 7.13 23.95
CA GLU A 74 -8.41 7.02 22.50
C GLU A 74 -8.91 8.32 21.86
N ASP A 75 -9.62 9.16 22.62
CA ASP A 75 -10.20 10.41 22.15
C ASP A 75 -9.24 11.61 22.34
N VAL A 76 -8.04 11.38 22.89
CA VAL A 76 -7.08 12.44 23.23
C VAL A 76 -5.75 12.24 22.51
N LEU A 77 -5.29 13.28 21.83
CA LEU A 77 -3.91 13.37 21.34
C LEU A 77 -3.03 14.08 22.37
N LEU A 78 -1.94 13.41 22.78
CA LEU A 78 -0.89 14.00 23.60
C LEU A 78 0.21 14.58 22.71
N GLN A 79 0.21 15.89 22.54
CA GLN A 79 1.20 16.59 21.71
C GLN A 79 2.47 16.89 22.52
N VAL A 80 3.56 16.22 22.17
CA VAL A 80 4.92 16.54 22.63
C VAL A 80 5.52 17.52 21.64
N LYS A 81 5.49 18.80 21.99
CA LYS A 81 5.87 19.87 21.06
C LYS A 81 7.37 19.89 20.72
N PRO A 82 7.79 20.50 19.60
CA PRO A 82 9.20 20.69 19.26
C PRO A 82 10.04 21.34 20.37
N GLU A 83 9.44 22.18 21.21
CA GLU A 83 10.13 22.81 22.35
C GLU A 83 10.60 21.81 23.41
N ALA A 84 10.09 20.57 23.41
CA ALA A 84 10.61 19.49 24.25
C ALA A 84 11.97 18.95 23.76
N ALA A 85 12.46 19.36 22.59
CA ALA A 85 13.73 18.87 22.04
C ALA A 85 14.92 19.26 22.93
N MET A 86 15.72 18.26 23.29
CA MET A 86 16.93 18.37 24.07
C MET A 86 18.06 17.64 23.35
N VAL A 87 19.12 18.36 22.99
CA VAL A 87 20.35 17.76 22.48
C VAL A 87 21.17 17.22 23.65
N LEU A 88 21.52 15.94 23.61
CA LEU A 88 22.36 15.32 24.63
C LEU A 88 23.76 15.96 24.62
N PRO A 89 24.26 16.45 25.77
CA PRO A 89 25.52 17.18 25.82
C PRO A 89 26.74 16.26 25.67
N ASP A 90 27.90 16.84 25.35
CA ASP A 90 29.19 16.14 25.30
C ASP A 90 30.08 16.52 26.51
N PRO A 91 30.42 15.58 27.43
CA PRO A 91 29.99 14.18 27.46
C PRO A 91 28.58 14.01 28.02
N VAL A 92 27.88 12.94 27.62
CA VAL A 92 26.55 12.62 28.15
C VAL A 92 26.67 12.26 29.64
N PRO A 93 25.89 12.89 30.55
CA PRO A 93 25.88 12.53 31.96
C PRO A 93 25.51 11.05 32.15
N PRO A 94 26.13 10.34 33.10
CA PRO A 94 25.75 8.95 33.41
C PRO A 94 24.26 8.77 33.76
N SER A 95 23.59 9.83 34.23
CA SER A 95 22.16 9.84 34.52
C SER A 95 21.27 9.86 33.28
N LEU A 96 21.82 10.11 32.09
CA LEU A 96 21.11 10.20 30.81
C LEU A 96 21.73 9.30 29.73
N SER A 97 22.80 8.55 30.04
CA SER A 97 23.54 7.74 29.06
C SER A 97 22.73 6.59 28.45
N PHE A 98 21.53 6.32 28.96
CA PHE A 98 20.61 5.34 28.40
C PHE A 98 19.72 5.93 27.29
N LEU A 99 19.73 7.25 27.08
CA LEU A 99 18.91 7.95 26.07
C LEU A 99 19.57 8.00 24.68
N GLY A 100 20.88 7.86 24.59
CA GLY A 100 21.63 7.99 23.34
C GLY A 100 23.06 8.48 23.55
N ASP A 101 23.70 8.82 22.43
CA ASP A 101 25.06 9.36 22.36
C ASP A 101 25.08 10.89 22.41
N ALA A 102 26.26 11.47 22.63
CA ALA A 102 26.41 12.92 22.62
C ALA A 102 26.08 13.50 21.23
N GLY A 103 25.24 14.54 21.21
CA GLY A 103 24.76 15.16 19.98
C GLY A 103 23.42 14.62 19.46
N ASP A 104 22.92 13.50 19.99
CA ASP A 104 21.57 13.02 19.67
C ASP A 104 20.52 13.99 20.21
N THR A 105 19.41 14.13 19.49
CA THR A 105 18.26 14.93 19.95
C THR A 105 17.21 13.98 20.51
N VAL A 106 16.73 14.22 21.72
CA VAL A 106 15.57 13.54 22.31
C VAL A 106 14.47 14.54 22.64
N TYR A 107 13.22 14.12 22.64
CA TYR A 107 12.09 14.95 23.06
C TYR A 107 11.75 14.64 24.52
N TYR A 108 12.15 15.53 25.40
CA TYR A 108 12.22 15.32 26.84
C TYR A 108 11.12 16.09 27.59
N LEU A 109 10.27 15.36 28.31
CA LEU A 109 9.29 15.94 29.23
C LEU A 109 9.82 15.79 30.66
N PRO A 110 10.09 16.89 31.38
CA PRO A 110 10.67 16.82 32.72
C PRO A 110 9.67 16.35 33.77
N GLN A 111 10.14 15.59 34.76
CA GLN A 111 9.37 15.23 35.97
C GLN A 111 8.90 16.47 36.72
N THR A 112 9.69 17.55 36.71
CA THR A 112 9.26 18.86 37.23
C THR A 112 8.49 19.58 36.13
N GLN A 113 7.29 20.04 36.44
CA GLN A 113 6.43 20.70 35.45
C GLN A 113 7.13 21.85 34.73
N ASP A 114 7.15 21.76 33.40
CA ASP A 114 7.31 22.90 32.51
C ASP A 114 5.91 23.34 32.07
N PRO A 115 5.48 24.59 32.37
CA PRO A 115 4.14 25.04 32.02
C PRO A 115 3.90 25.13 30.51
N GLU A 116 4.96 25.13 29.70
CA GLU A 116 4.84 25.15 28.23
C GLU A 116 4.68 23.75 27.65
N LEU A 117 4.85 22.66 28.41
CA LEU A 117 4.79 21.29 27.90
C LEU A 117 3.68 20.50 28.60
N ILE A 118 3.24 19.40 27.98
CA ILE A 118 2.42 18.42 28.68
C ILE A 118 3.22 17.83 29.84
N TRP A 119 2.53 17.55 30.95
CA TRP A 119 3.13 16.99 32.15
C TRP A 119 2.44 15.67 32.52
N PRO A 120 2.79 14.57 31.82
CA PRO A 120 2.16 13.27 31.98
C PRO A 120 2.69 12.47 33.19
N GLY A 121 1.76 11.97 33.99
CA GLY A 121 2.01 11.12 35.15
C GLY A 121 1.00 9.97 35.26
N TRP A 122 0.83 9.48 36.50
CA TRP A 122 -0.19 8.48 36.83
C TRP A 122 -0.82 8.78 38.19
N SER A 123 -2.09 8.39 38.31
CA SER A 123 -2.85 8.52 39.55
C SER A 123 -3.58 7.21 39.89
N THR A 124 -3.58 6.88 41.17
CA THR A 124 -4.37 5.78 41.75
C THR A 124 -5.24 6.28 42.91
N GLU A 125 -5.42 7.60 43.02
CA GLU A 125 -6.24 8.22 44.08
C GLU A 125 -7.73 7.92 43.91
N GLN A 126 -8.16 7.57 42.69
CA GLN A 126 -9.52 7.11 42.42
C GLN A 126 -9.76 5.64 42.81
N ILE A 127 -8.74 4.92 43.28
CA ILE A 127 -8.90 3.55 43.80
C ILE A 127 -9.29 3.61 45.28
N PRO A 128 -10.47 3.11 45.68
CA PRO A 128 -10.88 3.13 47.08
C PRO A 128 -9.96 2.29 47.96
N ALA A 129 -9.65 2.80 49.14
CA ALA A 129 -8.82 2.10 50.11
C ALA A 129 -9.42 0.74 50.49
N GLY A 130 -8.58 -0.30 50.54
CA GLY A 130 -8.96 -1.64 50.98
C GLY A 130 -9.60 -2.53 49.91
N VAL A 131 -9.83 -2.04 48.69
CA VAL A 131 -10.31 -2.87 47.56
C VAL A 131 -9.20 -3.80 47.06
N PHE A 132 -7.98 -3.26 46.89
CA PHE A 132 -6.82 -3.98 46.38
C PHE A 132 -5.70 -4.09 47.42
N THR A 133 -4.90 -5.15 47.32
CA THR A 133 -3.59 -5.23 47.96
C THR A 133 -2.54 -4.52 47.11
N ASN A 134 -1.59 -3.85 47.75
CA ASN A 134 -0.47 -3.21 47.06
C ASN A 134 0.63 -4.21 46.64
N PRO A 135 1.39 -3.91 45.57
CA PRO A 135 1.19 -2.80 44.64
C PRO A 135 0.08 -3.10 43.61
N LEU A 136 -0.52 -2.05 43.08
CA LEU A 136 -1.26 -2.08 41.80
C LEU A 136 -0.25 -2.16 40.65
N ARG A 137 -0.73 -2.41 39.43
CA ARG A 137 0.10 -2.43 38.22
C ARG A 137 -0.54 -1.63 37.10
N ILE A 138 0.24 -0.75 36.49
CA ILE A 138 -0.04 -0.11 35.21
C ILE A 138 0.95 -0.72 34.23
N GLU A 139 0.42 -1.51 33.30
CA GLU A 139 1.20 -2.32 32.36
C GLU A 139 1.12 -1.66 30.98
N VAL A 140 2.22 -1.07 30.52
CA VAL A 140 2.38 -0.72 29.11
C VAL A 140 2.88 -1.98 28.41
N THR A 141 2.02 -2.61 27.62
CA THR A 141 2.28 -3.92 27.02
C THR A 141 2.86 -3.84 25.61
N ASP A 142 2.62 -2.72 24.92
CA ASP A 142 3.09 -2.49 23.56
C ASP A 142 3.37 -1.01 23.34
N VAL A 143 4.43 -0.72 22.57
CA VAL A 143 4.80 0.62 22.13
C VAL A 143 5.11 0.53 20.64
N GLN A 144 4.38 1.29 19.83
CA GLN A 144 4.65 1.42 18.40
C GLN A 144 4.99 2.87 18.10
N GLY A 145 6.06 3.11 17.36
CA GLY A 145 6.49 4.44 16.96
C GLY A 145 7.85 4.41 16.27
N PRO A 146 8.32 5.57 15.79
CA PRO A 146 9.56 5.67 15.02
C PRO A 146 10.84 5.49 15.88
N GLY A 147 10.75 5.66 17.20
CA GLY A 147 11.87 5.56 18.12
C GLY A 147 11.53 4.84 19.43
N ASP A 148 12.42 4.97 20.41
CA ASP A 148 12.28 4.43 21.75
C ASP A 148 11.63 5.43 22.70
N VAL A 149 10.86 4.92 23.68
CA VAL A 149 10.23 5.71 24.73
C VAL A 149 10.79 5.32 26.09
N PHE A 150 11.27 6.31 26.84
CA PHE A 150 11.85 6.11 28.17
C PHE A 150 11.00 6.78 29.25
N LEU A 151 10.91 6.13 30.42
CA LEU A 151 10.17 6.61 31.59
C LEU A 151 10.97 6.34 32.87
N TRP A 152 11.27 7.39 33.63
CA TRP A 152 12.02 7.27 34.89
C TRP A 152 11.75 8.43 35.84
N GLN A 153 12.01 8.25 37.13
CA GLN A 153 12.03 9.34 38.10
C GLN A 153 13.45 9.77 38.44
N THR A 154 13.62 11.01 38.88
CA THR A 154 14.91 11.52 39.38
C THR A 154 14.93 11.42 40.90
N GLY A 155 15.92 10.72 41.43
CA GLY A 155 16.16 10.60 42.86
C GLY A 155 16.70 11.88 43.49
N SER A 156 16.82 11.89 44.82
CA SER A 156 17.20 13.11 45.56
C SER A 156 18.61 13.62 45.26
N PHE A 157 19.48 12.80 44.67
CA PHE A 157 20.84 13.16 44.30
C PHE A 157 21.05 13.25 42.77
N GLY A 158 19.96 13.25 41.99
CA GLY A 158 20.00 13.37 40.53
C GLY A 158 20.16 12.05 39.78
N GLU A 159 20.17 10.91 40.48
CA GLU A 159 20.24 9.59 39.88
C GLU A 159 18.91 9.19 39.21
N PRO A 160 18.94 8.49 38.06
CA PRO A 160 17.74 7.98 37.44
C PRO A 160 17.22 6.74 38.19
N ILE A 161 15.94 6.75 38.54
CA ILE A 161 15.22 5.68 39.23
C ILE A 161 14.23 5.06 38.26
N SER A 162 14.38 3.76 38.01
CA SER A 162 13.44 3.01 37.19
C SER A 162 12.08 2.95 37.86
N VAL A 163 11.04 3.28 37.10
CA VAL A 163 9.64 3.06 37.51
C VAL A 163 9.05 1.80 36.87
N LEU A 164 9.81 1.11 36.00
CA LEU A 164 9.33 0.07 35.09
C LEU A 164 9.73 -1.35 35.51
N GLY A 165 9.81 -1.68 36.80
CA GLY A 165 10.19 -3.04 37.24
C GLY A 165 11.57 -3.54 36.76
N GLY A 166 12.37 -2.69 36.09
CA GLY A 166 13.66 -2.97 35.46
C GLY A 166 13.89 -2.08 34.22
N GLY A 167 15.09 -1.52 34.06
CA GLY A 167 15.41 -0.62 32.93
C GLY A 167 14.64 0.70 32.93
N PHE A 168 14.77 1.48 31.86
CA PHE A 168 14.10 2.78 31.71
C PHE A 168 13.23 2.87 30.45
N GLN A 169 13.34 1.90 29.55
CA GLN A 169 12.64 1.89 28.26
C GLN A 169 11.29 1.17 28.38
N LEU A 170 10.25 1.73 27.78
CA LEU A 170 8.95 1.07 27.58
C LEU A 170 9.05 0.10 26.39
N PRO A 171 8.24 -0.98 26.34
CA PRO A 171 7.17 -1.38 27.27
C PRO A 171 7.66 -1.80 28.66
N GLY A 172 6.79 -1.71 29.68
CA GLY A 172 7.17 -1.98 31.07
C GLY A 172 5.99 -1.89 32.04
N THR A 173 6.24 -2.14 33.34
CA THR A 173 5.19 -2.11 34.37
C THR A 173 5.51 -1.12 35.48
N ILE A 174 4.65 -0.12 35.66
CA ILE A 174 4.65 0.80 36.80
C ILE A 174 3.89 0.13 37.94
N SER A 175 4.47 0.11 39.14
CA SER A 175 3.89 -0.60 40.30
C SER A 175 3.56 0.35 41.47
N PRO A 176 2.57 1.26 41.31
CA PRO A 176 2.21 2.18 42.37
C PRO A 176 1.46 1.48 43.51
N ASN A 177 1.56 2.03 44.71
CA ASN A 177 0.59 1.72 45.77
C ASN A 177 -0.73 2.45 45.46
N ALA A 178 -1.85 1.99 46.02
CA ALA A 178 -3.09 2.75 46.01
C ALA A 178 -2.91 4.13 46.68
N ASN A 179 -3.68 5.12 46.24
CA ASN A 179 -3.62 6.51 46.72
C ASN A 179 -2.23 7.15 46.51
N VAL A 180 -1.68 6.93 45.32
CA VAL A 180 -0.45 7.58 44.83
C VAL A 180 -0.77 8.43 43.60
N HIS A 181 -0.25 9.65 43.62
CA HIS A 181 -0.14 10.57 42.50
C HIS A 181 1.35 10.79 42.20
N ALA A 182 1.79 10.58 40.97
CA ALA A 182 3.19 10.79 40.62
C ALA A 182 3.41 11.19 39.16
N HIS A 183 4.45 11.98 38.96
CA HIS A 183 4.99 12.37 37.66
C HIS A 183 6.38 11.78 37.47
N ALA A 184 6.81 11.66 36.21
CA ALA A 184 8.10 11.11 35.83
C ALA A 184 8.68 11.89 34.65
N ASN A 185 9.97 11.68 34.39
CA ASN A 185 10.58 12.15 33.17
C ASN A 185 10.23 11.19 32.04
N TRP A 186 9.90 11.75 30.88
CA TRP A 186 9.70 11.01 29.64
C TRP A 186 10.74 11.45 28.61
N ALA A 187 11.16 10.52 27.76
CA ALA A 187 11.94 10.87 26.57
C ALA A 187 11.51 10.01 25.38
N PHE A 188 11.39 10.65 24.21
CA PHE A 188 11.18 10.00 22.92
C PHE A 188 12.40 10.26 22.05
N THR A 189 12.95 9.24 21.40
CA THR A 189 14.20 9.39 20.63
C THR A 189 14.01 9.93 19.21
N GLU A 190 12.80 9.84 18.65
CA GLU A 190 12.49 10.27 17.28
C GLU A 190 11.18 11.06 17.22
N THR A 191 11.03 11.96 16.25
CA THR A 191 9.74 12.62 15.96
C THR A 191 8.77 11.67 15.27
N GLY A 192 7.48 11.91 15.46
CA GLY A 192 6.39 11.20 14.81
C GLY A 192 5.38 10.67 15.81
N ARG A 193 4.49 9.80 15.32
CA ARG A 193 3.40 9.23 16.12
C ARG A 193 3.87 8.02 16.90
N TYR A 194 3.50 7.98 18.18
CA TYR A 194 3.64 6.83 19.06
C TYR A 194 2.28 6.38 19.58
N THR A 195 2.05 5.07 19.64
CA THR A 195 0.90 4.48 20.33
C THR A 195 1.37 3.55 21.44
N LEU A 196 0.77 3.71 22.62
CA LEU A 196 1.04 2.90 23.81
C LEU A 196 -0.21 2.11 24.16
N THR A 197 -0.12 0.78 24.15
CA THR A 197 -1.20 -0.09 24.66
C THR A 197 -1.00 -0.29 26.16
N VAL A 198 -1.98 0.13 26.96
CA VAL A 198 -1.89 0.16 28.42
C VAL A 198 -3.05 -0.58 29.06
N ARG A 199 -2.80 -1.30 30.15
CA ARG A 199 -3.85 -1.88 31.00
C ARG A 199 -3.49 -1.81 32.47
N GLY A 200 -4.51 -1.76 33.32
CA GLY A 200 -4.36 -1.83 34.77
C GLY A 200 -4.56 -3.25 35.28
N SER A 201 -3.81 -3.67 36.30
CA SER A 201 -4.10 -4.89 37.04
C SER A 201 -3.90 -4.72 38.55
N GLY A 202 -4.63 -5.51 39.34
CA GLY A 202 -4.58 -5.45 40.79
C GLY A 202 -5.08 -6.74 41.43
N THR A 203 -4.54 -7.07 42.61
CA THR A 203 -5.02 -8.20 43.42
C THR A 203 -6.04 -7.71 44.43
N LEU A 204 -7.27 -8.23 44.40
CA LEU A 204 -8.32 -7.85 45.33
C LEU A 204 -7.97 -8.28 46.76
N ALA A 205 -8.35 -7.50 47.76
CA ALA A 205 -8.14 -7.85 49.17
C ALA A 205 -8.85 -9.15 49.57
N GLY A 206 -9.96 -9.49 48.91
CA GLY A 206 -10.67 -10.77 49.05
C GLY A 206 -10.01 -11.95 48.34
N GLY A 207 -8.90 -11.73 47.62
CA GLY A 207 -8.23 -12.71 46.76
C GLY A 207 -8.70 -12.64 45.31
N GLY A 208 -7.84 -13.12 44.41
CA GLY A 208 -8.04 -13.02 42.95
C GLY A 208 -7.42 -11.76 42.35
N THR A 209 -7.17 -11.81 41.05
CA THR A 209 -6.60 -10.69 40.28
C THR A 209 -7.63 -10.21 39.27
N VAL A 210 -7.75 -8.88 39.14
CA VAL A 210 -8.55 -8.23 38.12
C VAL A 210 -7.61 -7.46 37.19
N THR A 211 -7.94 -7.46 35.91
CA THR A 211 -7.21 -6.74 34.85
C THR A 211 -8.24 -5.98 34.02
N SER A 212 -7.95 -4.72 33.70
CA SER A 212 -8.79 -3.91 32.82
C SER A 212 -8.70 -4.41 31.37
N ALA A 213 -9.63 -3.94 30.52
CA ALA A 213 -9.38 -3.96 29.08
C ALA A 213 -8.13 -3.13 28.74
N PRO A 214 -7.37 -3.48 27.70
CA PRO A 214 -6.34 -2.60 27.16
C PRO A 214 -6.97 -1.36 26.53
N VAL A 215 -6.33 -0.22 26.75
CA VAL A 215 -6.65 1.09 26.17
C VAL A 215 -5.42 1.63 25.43
N THR A 216 -5.63 2.49 24.44
CA THR A 216 -4.55 3.01 23.60
C THR A 216 -4.36 4.49 23.82
N TYR A 217 -3.14 4.90 24.12
CA TYR A 217 -2.73 6.30 24.21
C TYR A 217 -1.93 6.69 22.96
N THR A 218 -2.23 7.85 22.39
CA THR A 218 -1.51 8.38 21.23
C THR A 218 -0.71 9.62 21.59
N PHE A 219 0.59 9.58 21.30
CA PHE A 219 1.49 10.73 21.39
C PHE A 219 1.91 11.17 19.98
N GLN A 220 1.89 12.46 19.72
CA GLN A 220 2.55 13.07 18.55
C GLN A 220 3.78 13.82 19.02
N VAL A 221 4.96 13.42 18.54
CA VAL A 221 6.25 13.98 18.95
C VAL A 221 6.85 14.86 17.87
N GLY A 222 7.20 16.10 18.24
CA GLY A 222 7.58 17.14 17.29
C GLY A 222 6.38 17.61 16.47
N ASP A 223 6.66 18.33 15.39
CA ASP A 223 5.62 18.68 14.43
C ASP A 223 5.08 17.38 13.78
N ALA A 224 3.79 17.35 13.45
CA ALA A 224 3.33 16.40 12.43
C ALA A 224 4.20 16.59 11.19
N GLU A 225 4.65 15.51 10.57
CA GLU A 225 5.47 15.60 9.36
C GLU A 225 4.78 16.58 8.40
N PRO A 226 5.46 17.67 7.95
CA PRO A 226 4.77 18.70 7.19
C PRO A 226 4.13 18.05 5.98
N ALA A 227 2.83 18.31 5.79
CA ALA A 227 2.11 17.83 4.62
C ALA A 227 2.95 18.12 3.38
N PRO A 228 3.11 17.14 2.47
CA PRO A 228 4.00 17.29 1.33
C PRO A 228 3.57 18.53 0.53
N SER A 229 4.47 19.51 0.38
CA SER A 229 4.12 20.76 -0.29
C SER A 229 4.16 20.58 -1.80
N THR A 230 3.12 21.06 -2.49
CA THR A 230 3.06 21.08 -3.97
C THR A 230 2.32 22.29 -4.49
N THR A 231 2.53 22.60 -5.76
CA THR A 231 1.64 23.48 -6.51
C THR A 231 0.62 22.65 -7.29
N LEU A 232 -0.59 23.18 -7.45
CA LEU A 232 -1.67 22.47 -8.15
C LEU A 232 -2.10 23.26 -9.38
N GLY A 233 -2.12 22.60 -10.54
CA GLY A 233 -2.58 23.14 -11.81
C GLY A 233 -3.74 22.33 -12.39
N ILE A 234 -4.42 22.92 -13.37
CA ILE A 234 -5.40 22.21 -14.21
C ILE A 234 -4.85 22.16 -15.64
N SER A 235 -4.82 20.97 -16.22
CA SER A 235 -4.51 20.72 -17.63
C SER A 235 -5.72 20.12 -18.36
N GLY A 236 -5.66 20.02 -19.68
CA GLY A 236 -6.75 19.48 -20.51
C GLY A 236 -7.78 20.51 -21.01
N LEU A 237 -7.73 21.76 -20.54
CA LEU A 237 -8.65 22.81 -20.99
C LEU A 237 -8.36 23.23 -22.45
N ALA A 238 -9.32 22.99 -23.34
CA ALA A 238 -9.32 23.52 -24.71
C ALA A 238 -9.64 25.03 -24.75
N GLY A 239 -9.30 25.70 -25.86
CA GLY A 239 -9.57 27.12 -26.04
C GLY A 239 -11.07 27.47 -26.04
N HIS A 240 -11.90 26.61 -26.62
CA HIS A 240 -13.36 26.62 -26.50
C HIS A 240 -13.91 25.22 -26.79
N TYR A 241 -15.19 25.02 -26.45
CA TYR A 241 -15.97 23.83 -26.68
C TYR A 241 -17.26 24.19 -27.44
N HIS A 242 -17.84 23.23 -28.13
CA HIS A 242 -19.22 23.29 -28.60
C HIS A 242 -20.13 22.55 -27.63
N SER A 243 -21.41 22.89 -27.61
CA SER A 243 -22.43 22.15 -26.85
C SER A 243 -22.44 20.68 -27.30
N GLY A 244 -22.21 19.76 -26.36
CA GLY A 244 -22.07 18.33 -26.61
C GLY A 244 -20.63 17.81 -26.56
N ASP A 245 -19.61 18.67 -26.59
CA ASP A 245 -18.22 18.25 -26.40
C ASP A 245 -18.00 17.68 -24.99
N ILE A 246 -17.04 16.76 -24.85
CA ILE A 246 -16.58 16.31 -23.53
C ILE A 246 -15.43 17.20 -23.08
N VAL A 247 -15.66 17.91 -21.99
CA VAL A 247 -14.60 18.62 -21.26
C VAL A 247 -13.94 17.60 -20.34
N THR A 248 -12.61 17.45 -20.42
CA THR A 248 -11.82 16.65 -19.47
C THR A 248 -10.72 17.53 -18.88
N LEU A 249 -10.75 17.70 -17.57
CA LEU A 249 -9.77 18.47 -16.82
C LEU A 249 -8.98 17.54 -15.91
N THR A 250 -7.66 17.71 -15.88
CA THR A 250 -6.78 16.89 -15.05
C THR A 250 -6.03 17.78 -14.06
N ALA A 251 -6.07 17.41 -12.78
CA ALA A 251 -5.29 18.01 -11.73
C ALA A 251 -3.82 17.59 -11.86
N VAL A 252 -2.90 18.56 -11.82
CA VAL A 252 -1.46 18.33 -11.99
C VAL A 252 -0.73 18.89 -10.79
N GLN A 253 -0.02 18.02 -10.07
CA GLN A 253 0.85 18.39 -8.96
C GLN A 253 2.28 18.67 -9.46
N ASP A 254 2.93 19.69 -8.91
CA ASP A 254 4.35 19.96 -9.13
C ASP A 254 5.03 20.47 -7.84
N PRO A 255 5.88 19.67 -7.18
CA PRO A 255 6.20 18.26 -7.49
C PRO A 255 5.07 17.28 -7.08
N PRO A 256 5.03 16.04 -7.59
CA PRO A 256 4.08 15.01 -7.13
C PRO A 256 4.28 14.63 -5.66
N THR A 257 3.19 14.49 -4.90
CA THR A 257 3.19 14.29 -3.43
C THR A 257 2.69 12.93 -2.97
N GLY A 258 2.24 12.07 -3.90
CA GLY A 258 1.60 10.79 -3.59
C GLY A 258 0.16 10.90 -3.08
N LEU A 259 -0.32 12.11 -2.78
CA LEU A 259 -1.71 12.38 -2.43
C LEU A 259 -2.63 12.23 -3.66
N ASP A 260 -3.83 11.68 -3.45
CA ASP A 260 -4.80 11.39 -4.51
C ASP A 260 -6.24 11.84 -4.19
N HIS A 261 -6.43 12.58 -3.09
CA HIS A 261 -7.72 13.07 -2.65
C HIS A 261 -8.02 14.47 -3.21
N TYR A 262 -8.90 14.54 -4.21
CA TYR A 262 -9.25 15.79 -4.89
C TYR A 262 -10.71 16.16 -4.69
N HIS A 263 -11.01 17.46 -4.68
CA HIS A 263 -12.37 17.95 -4.91
C HIS A 263 -12.36 19.04 -5.97
N TRP A 264 -13.26 18.92 -6.93
CA TRP A 264 -13.47 19.92 -7.97
C TRP A 264 -14.59 20.87 -7.57
N PHE A 265 -14.44 22.16 -7.90
CA PHE A 265 -15.43 23.17 -7.63
C PHE A 265 -15.72 23.98 -8.88
N THR A 266 -16.99 24.36 -9.05
CA THR A 266 -17.44 25.25 -10.11
C THR A 266 -17.98 26.55 -9.54
N ARG A 267 -17.91 27.61 -10.32
CA ARG A 267 -18.54 28.89 -10.01
C ARG A 267 -19.09 29.50 -11.28
N VAL A 268 -20.42 29.66 -11.31
CA VAL A 268 -21.12 30.28 -12.44
C VAL A 268 -20.78 31.79 -12.57
N PRO A 269 -20.86 32.37 -13.77
CA PRO A 269 -20.62 33.80 -13.97
C PRO A 269 -21.42 34.68 -13.01
N GLY A 270 -20.74 35.58 -12.30
CA GLY A 270 -21.36 36.53 -11.37
C GLY A 270 -21.68 35.98 -9.98
N ALA A 271 -21.50 34.69 -9.72
CA ALA A 271 -21.56 34.15 -8.37
C ALA A 271 -20.28 34.46 -7.57
N SER A 272 -20.40 34.59 -6.25
CA SER A 272 -19.27 34.81 -5.34
C SER A 272 -18.71 33.53 -4.75
N GLU A 273 -19.51 32.46 -4.67
CA GLU A 273 -19.17 31.23 -3.97
C GLU A 273 -18.83 30.08 -4.93
N TRP A 274 -17.89 29.24 -4.50
CA TRP A 274 -17.55 27.99 -5.16
C TRP A 274 -18.49 26.88 -4.71
N VAL A 275 -19.00 26.10 -5.65
CA VAL A 275 -19.87 24.95 -5.38
C VAL A 275 -19.08 23.68 -5.70
N VAL A 276 -19.05 22.74 -4.75
CA VAL A 276 -18.41 21.44 -4.97
C VAL A 276 -19.14 20.66 -6.06
N VAL A 277 -18.39 20.02 -6.95
CA VAL A 277 -18.92 19.10 -7.94
C VAL A 277 -19.10 17.74 -7.26
N PRO A 278 -20.35 17.23 -7.14
CA PRO A 278 -20.58 15.92 -6.55
C PRO A 278 -19.84 14.82 -7.32
N ASP A 279 -19.34 13.81 -6.61
CA ASP A 279 -18.72 12.60 -7.16
C ASP A 279 -17.45 12.82 -8.02
N ALA A 280 -16.93 14.05 -8.08
CA ALA A 280 -15.64 14.38 -8.71
C ALA A 280 -14.50 14.34 -7.67
N GLY A 281 -14.24 13.15 -7.13
CA GLY A 281 -13.24 12.92 -6.06
C GLY A 281 -11.82 12.59 -6.53
N THR A 282 -11.62 12.45 -7.84
CA THR A 282 -10.35 12.00 -8.43
C THR A 282 -9.59 13.16 -9.07
N GLY A 283 -8.35 12.89 -9.50
CA GLY A 283 -7.54 13.86 -10.24
C GLY A 283 -8.09 14.23 -11.62
N GLU A 284 -9.23 13.68 -12.04
CA GLU A 284 -9.88 13.95 -13.32
C GLU A 284 -11.33 14.40 -13.11
N TYR A 285 -11.73 15.46 -13.83
CA TYR A 285 -13.11 15.93 -13.88
C TYR A 285 -13.57 16.03 -15.33
N SER A 286 -14.55 15.20 -15.68
CA SER A 286 -15.13 15.15 -17.02
C SER A 286 -16.62 15.38 -17.02
N PHE A 287 -17.10 16.18 -17.96
CA PHE A 287 -18.52 16.45 -18.16
C PHE A 287 -18.82 16.86 -19.61
N THR A 288 -20.09 16.81 -19.99
CA THR A 288 -20.53 17.28 -21.32
C THR A 288 -20.77 18.78 -21.29
N ALA A 289 -20.11 19.52 -22.17
CA ALA A 289 -20.33 20.95 -22.37
C ALA A 289 -21.77 21.22 -22.79
N THR A 290 -22.36 22.26 -22.22
CA THR A 290 -23.67 22.80 -22.59
C THR A 290 -23.58 24.32 -22.59
N ALA A 291 -24.54 25.01 -23.21
CA ALA A 291 -24.59 26.47 -23.19
C ALA A 291 -24.52 27.07 -21.77
N ASP A 292 -25.06 26.37 -20.75
CA ASP A 292 -25.03 26.81 -19.34
C ASP A 292 -23.62 26.77 -18.73
N HIS A 293 -22.70 26.01 -19.32
CA HIS A 293 -21.30 25.95 -18.88
C HIS A 293 -20.46 27.13 -19.39
N ASN A 294 -20.95 27.92 -20.34
CA ASN A 294 -20.19 29.04 -20.87
C ASN A 294 -19.88 30.08 -19.77
N GLY A 295 -18.60 30.35 -19.56
CA GLY A 295 -18.10 31.26 -18.53
C GLY A 295 -18.02 30.66 -17.12
N VAL A 296 -18.38 29.38 -16.92
CA VAL A 296 -18.21 28.72 -15.62
C VAL A 296 -16.73 28.61 -15.30
N ALA A 297 -16.33 29.12 -14.13
CA ALA A 297 -14.99 28.95 -13.61
C ALA A 297 -14.88 27.60 -12.88
N VAL A 298 -13.71 26.97 -12.94
CA VAL A 298 -13.41 25.69 -12.30
C VAL A 298 -12.10 25.80 -11.52
N ILE A 299 -12.07 25.26 -10.30
CA ILE A 299 -10.84 25.01 -9.52
C ILE A 299 -10.83 23.55 -9.05
N VAL A 300 -9.65 23.07 -8.69
CA VAL A 300 -9.45 21.82 -7.95
C VAL A 300 -8.66 22.10 -6.68
N ARG A 301 -8.99 21.37 -5.60
CA ARG A 301 -8.22 21.35 -4.35
C ARG A 301 -7.70 19.94 -4.10
N LEU A 302 -6.44 19.86 -3.67
CA LEU A 302 -5.82 18.65 -3.16
C LEU A 302 -5.88 18.66 -1.64
N TYR A 303 -6.24 17.53 -1.07
CA TYR A 303 -6.36 17.34 0.37
C TYR A 303 -5.39 16.28 0.86
N ASP A 304 -4.95 16.44 2.11
CA ASP A 304 -4.27 15.38 2.84
C ASP A 304 -5.30 14.42 3.49
N ALA A 305 -4.79 13.47 4.28
CA ALA A 305 -5.61 12.54 5.04
C ALA A 305 -6.56 13.25 6.04
N ASP A 306 -6.24 14.50 6.38
CA ASP A 306 -6.93 15.35 7.36
C ASP A 306 -8.09 16.14 6.74
N HIS A 307 -8.31 16.01 5.42
CA HIS A 307 -9.14 16.95 4.67
C HIS A 307 -8.70 18.41 4.84
N ALA A 308 -7.44 18.67 5.20
CA ALA A 308 -6.87 19.99 5.11
C ALA A 308 -6.43 20.24 3.66
N VAL A 309 -6.60 21.49 3.19
CA VAL A 309 -6.22 21.85 1.83
C VAL A 309 -4.70 21.96 1.74
N VAL A 310 -4.09 21.06 0.98
CA VAL A 310 -2.65 21.05 0.71
C VAL A 310 -2.30 22.03 -0.40
N ALA A 311 -3.11 22.06 -1.47
CA ALA A 311 -2.94 22.98 -2.60
C ALA A 311 -4.29 23.27 -3.29
N GLU A 312 -4.42 24.47 -3.87
CA GLU A 312 -5.56 24.90 -4.68
C GLU A 312 -5.05 25.40 -6.04
N SER A 313 -5.74 25.04 -7.12
CA SER A 313 -5.40 25.53 -8.45
C SER A 313 -5.83 26.97 -8.70
N ALA A 314 -5.14 27.66 -9.60
CA ALA A 314 -5.71 28.85 -10.22
C ALA A 314 -7.03 28.49 -10.96
N PRO A 315 -8.01 29.41 -11.01
CA PRO A 315 -9.27 29.14 -11.71
C PRO A 315 -9.07 29.12 -13.22
N VAL A 316 -9.65 28.12 -13.88
CA VAL A 316 -9.82 28.07 -15.33
C VAL A 316 -11.25 28.38 -15.70
N THR A 317 -11.50 28.91 -16.90
CA THR A 317 -12.87 29.26 -17.35
C THR A 317 -13.24 28.42 -18.56
N ILE A 318 -14.41 27.77 -18.50
CA ILE A 318 -14.97 27.04 -19.63
C ILE A 318 -15.56 28.03 -20.63
N VAL A 319 -15.22 27.88 -21.89
CA VAL A 319 -15.78 28.68 -22.98
C VAL A 319 -16.58 27.75 -23.88
N VAL A 320 -17.88 28.00 -24.03
CA VAL A 320 -18.74 27.26 -24.97
C VAL A 320 -19.25 28.23 -26.04
N ASP A 321 -18.97 27.91 -27.31
CA ASP A 321 -19.28 28.74 -28.48
C ASP A 321 -19.80 27.88 -29.65
N ASP A 322 -21.09 27.99 -29.98
CA ASP A 322 -21.76 27.16 -31.00
C ASP A 322 -21.75 27.77 -32.42
N HIS A 323 -20.78 28.60 -32.77
CA HIS A 323 -20.74 29.27 -34.08
C HIS A 323 -20.38 28.33 -35.27
N GLY A 324 -21.39 27.70 -35.89
CA GLY A 324 -21.24 26.97 -37.17
C GLY A 324 -22.26 25.84 -37.44
N GLU A 325 -23.55 26.16 -37.37
CA GLU A 325 -24.75 25.28 -37.35
C GLU A 325 -24.97 24.30 -38.53
N PRO A 326 -25.70 23.17 -38.30
CA PRO A 326 -27.16 23.22 -38.40
C PRO A 326 -27.97 22.61 -37.23
N GLU A 327 -29.13 23.25 -37.00
CA GLU A 327 -30.26 22.96 -36.09
C GLU A 327 -30.73 21.48 -36.02
N PRO A 328 -31.47 21.10 -34.94
CA PRO A 328 -31.45 19.77 -34.33
C PRO A 328 -32.40 18.75 -35.00
N PRO A 329 -32.21 17.43 -34.82
CA PRO A 329 -33.28 16.47 -35.03
C PRO A 329 -34.30 16.58 -33.88
N GLY A 330 -35.57 16.83 -34.23
CA GLY A 330 -36.70 16.87 -33.30
C GLY A 330 -37.07 15.51 -32.68
N ASP A 331 -38.03 15.59 -31.74
CA ASP A 331 -38.48 14.57 -30.79
C ASP A 331 -38.39 13.10 -31.23
N LEU A 332 -37.71 12.32 -30.37
CA LEU A 332 -37.57 10.86 -30.36
C LEU A 332 -36.78 10.23 -31.52
N ALA A 333 -35.61 10.80 -31.83
CA ALA A 333 -34.54 10.05 -32.51
C ALA A 333 -33.17 10.40 -31.91
N GLN A 334 -32.50 9.42 -31.29
CA GLN A 334 -31.08 9.53 -30.92
C GLN A 334 -30.22 9.34 -32.17
N ARG A 335 -29.45 10.38 -32.51
CA ARG A 335 -28.27 10.23 -33.37
C ARG A 335 -27.06 10.04 -32.46
N ILE A 336 -26.67 8.78 -32.29
CA ILE A 336 -25.42 8.40 -31.61
C ILE A 336 -24.30 8.59 -32.62
N VAL A 337 -23.36 9.51 -32.34
CA VAL A 337 -22.09 9.60 -33.05
C VAL A 337 -21.00 9.41 -32.02
N ALA A 338 -20.37 8.24 -32.06
CA ALA A 338 -19.13 7.94 -31.37
C ALA A 338 -18.01 8.08 -32.40
N THR A 339 -17.06 8.98 -32.16
CA THR A 339 -15.90 9.15 -33.04
C THR A 339 -14.67 8.70 -32.27
N LEU A 340 -14.19 7.49 -32.58
CA LEU A 340 -12.84 7.05 -32.27
C LEU A 340 -11.95 7.56 -33.42
N PRO A 341 -10.85 8.30 -33.15
CA PRO A 341 -9.91 8.68 -34.21
C PRO A 341 -9.42 7.43 -34.94
N GLU A 342 -9.38 7.44 -36.29
CA GLU A 342 -9.04 6.25 -37.10
C GLU A 342 -7.63 5.70 -36.82
N ASP A 343 -6.78 6.50 -36.16
CA ASP A 343 -5.36 6.26 -35.98
C ASP A 343 -4.94 5.85 -34.56
N GLU A 344 -5.86 5.77 -33.58
CA GLU A 344 -5.52 5.35 -32.22
C GLU A 344 -5.75 3.84 -32.01
N GLY A 345 -4.63 3.12 -31.92
CA GLY A 345 -4.55 1.71 -31.55
C GLY A 345 -3.21 1.11 -31.96
N ALA A 346 -2.75 0.08 -31.26
CA ALA A 346 -1.47 -0.56 -31.50
C ALA A 346 -1.61 -2.08 -31.56
N LEU A 347 -0.76 -2.72 -32.36
CA LEU A 347 -0.50 -4.15 -32.29
C LEU A 347 0.79 -4.36 -31.50
N VAL A 348 0.69 -5.02 -30.36
CA VAL A 348 1.84 -5.31 -29.49
C VAL A 348 1.90 -6.81 -29.23
N ALA A 349 3.06 -7.42 -29.48
CA ALA A 349 3.36 -8.77 -29.02
C ALA A 349 4.44 -8.70 -27.93
N SER A 350 4.21 -9.39 -26.81
CA SER A 350 5.09 -9.42 -25.65
C SER A 350 5.16 -10.80 -25.01
N VAL A 351 6.24 -11.05 -24.27
CA VAL A 351 6.43 -12.21 -23.40
C VAL A 351 6.61 -11.68 -21.97
N ASP A 352 5.93 -12.30 -21.00
CA ASP A 352 6.09 -11.94 -19.59
C ASP A 352 7.53 -12.28 -19.14
N PRO A 353 8.24 -11.41 -18.40
CA PRO A 353 9.56 -11.73 -17.87
C PRO A 353 9.62 -13.04 -17.08
N ASP A 354 8.55 -13.41 -16.38
CA ASP A 354 8.46 -14.68 -15.63
C ASP A 354 8.24 -15.90 -16.54
N ASP A 355 7.91 -15.66 -17.81
CA ASP A 355 7.70 -16.65 -18.88
C ASP A 355 8.87 -16.69 -19.88
N ALA A 356 9.99 -16.02 -19.59
CA ALA A 356 11.12 -15.88 -20.50
C ALA A 356 11.90 -17.19 -20.75
N GLU A 357 11.77 -18.19 -19.87
CA GLU A 357 12.50 -19.46 -19.96
C GLU A 357 11.56 -20.63 -20.30
N VAL A 358 11.97 -21.44 -21.28
CA VAL A 358 11.33 -22.71 -21.63
C VAL A 358 12.29 -23.86 -21.31
N VAL A 359 11.90 -24.70 -20.35
CA VAL A 359 12.66 -25.91 -20.00
C VAL A 359 12.14 -27.09 -20.80
N MET A 360 13.00 -27.70 -21.61
CA MET A 360 12.71 -28.89 -22.39
C MET A 360 12.95 -30.17 -21.56
N SER A 361 12.34 -31.28 -21.95
CA SER A 361 12.63 -32.59 -21.37
C SER A 361 14.05 -33.05 -21.67
N ASP A 362 14.57 -34.01 -20.89
CA ASP A 362 15.78 -34.72 -21.24
C ASP A 362 15.67 -35.35 -22.64
N PHE A 363 16.80 -35.48 -23.35
CA PHE A 363 16.85 -36.16 -24.64
C PHE A 363 16.66 -37.66 -24.47
N GLU A 364 15.67 -38.20 -25.17
CA GLU A 364 15.40 -39.64 -25.23
C GLU A 364 15.71 -40.20 -26.62
N LEU A 365 16.25 -41.42 -26.67
CA LEU A 365 16.56 -42.07 -27.94
C LEU A 365 15.27 -42.58 -28.56
N GLY A 366 14.99 -42.18 -29.80
CA GLY A 366 13.80 -42.62 -30.53
C GLY A 366 13.75 -44.15 -30.68
N ALA A 367 12.55 -44.72 -30.86
CA ALA A 367 12.34 -46.17 -30.89
C ALA A 367 13.13 -46.91 -32.01
N ALA A 368 13.48 -46.22 -33.09
CA ALA A 368 14.32 -46.75 -34.17
C ALA A 368 15.83 -46.57 -33.93
N ALA A 369 16.22 -45.92 -32.82
CA ALA A 369 17.58 -45.62 -32.41
C ALA A 369 18.41 -44.80 -33.42
N ASP A 370 17.73 -43.98 -34.24
CA ASP A 370 18.31 -43.18 -35.32
C ASP A 370 18.34 -41.67 -35.03
N ARG A 371 17.66 -41.20 -33.96
CA ARG A 371 17.68 -39.81 -33.49
C ARG A 371 17.35 -39.66 -32.00
N TRP A 372 17.77 -38.54 -31.42
CA TRP A 372 17.36 -38.08 -30.10
C TRP A 372 16.14 -37.16 -30.20
N THR A 373 15.22 -37.25 -29.25
CA THR A 373 14.03 -36.40 -29.16
C THR A 373 13.93 -35.71 -27.81
N SER A 374 13.56 -34.43 -27.79
CA SER A 374 13.23 -33.68 -26.57
C SER A 374 11.98 -32.84 -26.81
N THR A 375 11.12 -32.73 -25.80
CA THR A 375 9.81 -32.05 -25.90
C THR A 375 9.62 -31.03 -24.79
N GLY A 376 8.84 -29.99 -25.06
CA GLY A 376 8.47 -28.97 -24.07
C GLY A 376 7.28 -28.14 -24.56
N ASP A 377 6.85 -27.18 -23.74
CA ASP A 377 5.77 -26.25 -24.10
C ASP A 377 6.29 -24.82 -24.07
N LEU A 378 6.00 -24.08 -25.15
CA LEU A 378 6.28 -22.66 -25.24
C LEU A 378 5.44 -21.90 -24.21
N ARG A 379 6.09 -21.03 -23.42
CA ARG A 379 5.40 -20.14 -22.49
C ARG A 379 4.55 -19.10 -23.24
N PRO A 380 3.48 -18.55 -22.62
CA PRO A 380 2.53 -17.68 -23.32
C PRO A 380 3.16 -16.45 -23.98
N VAL A 381 2.86 -16.25 -25.27
CA VAL A 381 3.13 -14.99 -25.99
C VAL A 381 1.83 -14.19 -26.03
N THR A 382 1.83 -13.00 -25.44
CA THR A 382 0.65 -12.13 -25.38
C THR A 382 0.62 -11.21 -26.60
N VAL A 383 -0.53 -11.17 -27.28
CA VAL A 383 -0.77 -10.30 -28.43
C VAL A 383 -1.97 -9.42 -28.13
N THR A 384 -1.77 -8.11 -28.11
CA THR A 384 -2.84 -7.12 -27.92
C THR A 384 -2.97 -6.28 -29.18
N ASP A 385 -4.13 -6.36 -29.84
CA ASP A 385 -4.48 -5.48 -30.96
C ASP A 385 -5.63 -4.56 -30.56
N THR A 386 -5.35 -3.26 -30.45
CA THR A 386 -6.35 -2.21 -30.18
C THR A 386 -6.65 -1.37 -31.42
N ARG A 387 -6.09 -1.70 -32.59
CA ARG A 387 -6.28 -0.92 -33.83
C ARG A 387 -7.72 -0.96 -34.31
N ALA A 388 -8.33 0.22 -34.42
CA ALA A 388 -9.71 0.38 -34.87
C ALA A 388 -9.98 -0.20 -36.28
N ALA A 389 -8.98 -0.14 -37.18
CA ALA A 389 -9.11 -0.60 -38.56
C ALA A 389 -9.13 -2.14 -38.71
N THR A 390 -8.77 -2.91 -37.66
CA THR A 390 -8.71 -4.39 -37.68
C THR A 390 -8.10 -4.98 -38.97
N PRO A 391 -6.90 -4.55 -39.40
CA PRO A 391 -6.33 -4.98 -40.69
C PRO A 391 -5.96 -6.48 -40.73
N GLY A 392 -6.12 -7.19 -39.61
CA GLY A 392 -5.54 -8.50 -39.38
C GLY A 392 -4.10 -8.37 -38.88
N TRP A 393 -3.55 -9.48 -38.41
CA TRP A 393 -2.17 -9.54 -37.96
C TRP A 393 -1.62 -10.96 -38.05
N VAL A 394 -0.30 -11.07 -38.14
CA VAL A 394 0.42 -12.34 -38.02
C VAL A 394 1.54 -12.19 -37.00
N VAL A 395 1.58 -13.09 -36.02
CA VAL A 395 2.76 -13.25 -35.15
C VAL A 395 3.54 -14.46 -35.64
N SER A 396 4.81 -14.26 -35.92
CA SER A 396 5.74 -15.30 -36.35
C SER A 396 6.93 -15.41 -35.39
N GLY A 397 7.57 -16.58 -35.36
CA GLY A 397 8.76 -16.84 -34.55
C GLY A 397 9.84 -17.53 -35.37
N GLN A 398 11.10 -17.29 -35.01
CA GLN A 398 12.28 -18.00 -35.52
C GLN A 398 13.31 -18.18 -34.41
N VAL A 399 14.11 -19.24 -34.49
CA VAL A 399 15.15 -19.57 -33.51
C VAL A 399 16.52 -19.51 -34.17
N GLY A 400 17.52 -19.05 -33.43
CA GLY A 400 18.92 -19.19 -33.81
C GLY A 400 19.43 -20.62 -33.64
N ASP A 401 20.73 -20.81 -33.87
CA ASP A 401 21.38 -22.09 -33.58
C ASP A 401 21.50 -22.29 -32.06
N PHE A 402 21.29 -23.52 -31.63
CA PHE A 402 21.51 -23.92 -30.25
C PHE A 402 22.99 -24.13 -30.01
N THR A 403 23.51 -23.52 -28.96
CA THR A 403 24.92 -23.65 -28.58
C THR A 403 25.01 -24.35 -27.23
N SER A 404 25.93 -25.31 -27.11
CA SER A 404 26.21 -25.97 -25.84
C SER A 404 27.30 -25.28 -25.03
N ASP A 405 27.36 -25.59 -23.74
CA ASP A 405 28.45 -25.16 -22.84
C ASP A 405 29.85 -25.55 -23.35
N GLY A 406 29.94 -26.63 -24.14
CA GLY A 406 31.17 -27.14 -24.77
C GLY A 406 31.51 -26.49 -26.11
N GLY A 407 30.63 -25.63 -26.64
CA GLY A 407 30.79 -24.94 -27.94
C GLY A 407 30.32 -25.75 -29.16
N ASP A 408 29.73 -26.94 -28.96
CA ASP A 408 29.06 -27.67 -30.03
C ASP A 408 27.74 -26.99 -30.41
N VAL A 409 27.39 -27.04 -31.70
CA VAL A 409 26.24 -26.34 -32.29
C VAL A 409 25.22 -27.34 -32.83
N LEU A 410 23.95 -27.14 -32.49
CA LEU A 410 22.81 -27.82 -33.10
C LEU A 410 21.97 -26.76 -33.82
N GLY A 411 21.80 -26.91 -35.14
CA GLY A 411 21.14 -25.88 -35.95
C GLY A 411 19.69 -25.60 -35.52
N GLY A 412 19.21 -24.37 -35.70
CA GLY A 412 17.83 -24.00 -35.35
C GLY A 412 16.74 -24.83 -36.08
N GLY A 413 17.08 -25.45 -37.21
CA GLY A 413 16.19 -26.31 -38.00
C GLY A 413 15.81 -27.62 -37.32
N HIS A 414 16.52 -27.98 -36.24
CA HIS A 414 16.19 -29.14 -35.41
C HIS A 414 15.01 -28.90 -34.47
N LEU A 415 14.59 -27.65 -34.27
CA LEU A 415 13.38 -27.31 -33.52
C LEU A 415 12.18 -27.25 -34.47
N GLY A 416 11.13 -27.97 -34.11
CA GLY A 416 9.78 -27.85 -34.65
C GLY A 416 8.80 -27.42 -33.57
N TRP A 417 7.61 -27.00 -34.01
CA TRP A 417 6.54 -26.60 -33.09
C TRP A 417 5.15 -26.98 -33.58
N THR A 418 4.19 -27.02 -32.66
CA THR A 418 2.76 -27.14 -32.93
C THR A 418 2.04 -25.99 -32.24
N PRO A 419 1.78 -24.89 -32.96
CA PRO A 419 1.14 -23.72 -32.39
C PRO A 419 -0.28 -23.98 -31.88
N LEU A 420 -0.69 -23.22 -30.88
CA LEU A 420 -2.03 -23.20 -30.33
C LEU A 420 -2.41 -21.80 -29.83
N VAL A 421 -3.72 -21.54 -29.77
CA VAL A 421 -4.27 -20.34 -29.13
C VAL A 421 -4.75 -20.76 -27.74
N ALA A 422 -4.08 -20.29 -26.69
CA ALA A 422 -4.37 -20.68 -25.32
C ALA A 422 -5.59 -19.94 -24.78
N GLU A 423 -5.66 -18.64 -25.03
CA GLU A 423 -6.78 -17.79 -24.60
C GLU A 423 -7.08 -16.72 -25.64
N GLN A 424 -8.37 -16.46 -25.86
CA GLN A 424 -8.84 -15.34 -26.65
C GLN A 424 -10.23 -14.89 -26.18
N PRO A 425 -10.51 -13.57 -26.08
CA PRO A 425 -11.85 -13.07 -25.80
C PRO A 425 -12.83 -13.42 -26.93
N GLY A 426 -14.00 -13.96 -26.56
CA GLY A 426 -15.20 -13.99 -27.40
C GLY A 426 -15.14 -14.80 -28.70
N GLY A 427 -14.11 -15.62 -28.96
CA GLY A 427 -13.97 -16.37 -30.21
C GLY A 427 -13.53 -15.52 -31.41
N GLY A 428 -12.74 -14.47 -31.19
CA GLY A 428 -12.36 -13.44 -32.18
C GLY A 428 -11.42 -13.88 -33.33
N GLY A 429 -11.60 -15.07 -33.91
CA GLY A 429 -11.04 -15.43 -35.21
C GLY A 429 -9.51 -15.62 -35.30
N VAL A 430 -8.79 -15.70 -34.17
CA VAL A 430 -7.35 -16.02 -34.21
C VAL A 430 -7.17 -17.50 -34.50
N THR A 431 -6.34 -17.79 -35.50
CA THR A 431 -6.01 -19.15 -35.92
C THR A 431 -4.56 -19.46 -35.59
N ALA A 432 -4.33 -20.62 -35.00
CA ALA A 432 -2.98 -21.12 -34.78
C ALA A 432 -2.29 -21.38 -36.13
N GLY A 433 -0.99 -21.12 -36.18
CA GLY A 433 -0.14 -21.48 -37.31
C GLY A 433 -0.10 -23.00 -37.54
N GLY A 434 0.30 -23.42 -38.74
CA GLY A 434 0.47 -24.83 -39.04
C GLY A 434 1.62 -25.45 -38.25
N SER A 435 1.48 -26.72 -37.86
CA SER A 435 2.57 -27.50 -37.26
C SER A 435 3.78 -27.55 -38.20
N VAL A 436 4.96 -27.33 -37.63
CA VAL A 436 6.25 -27.41 -38.32
C VAL A 436 7.03 -28.54 -37.69
N ALA A 437 7.34 -29.56 -38.48
CA ALA A 437 8.18 -30.66 -38.03
C ALA A 437 9.65 -30.22 -37.93
N PRO A 438 10.42 -30.79 -36.99
CA PRO A 438 11.88 -30.73 -37.00
C PRO A 438 12.46 -31.20 -38.34
N GLY A 439 13.57 -30.60 -38.75
CA GLY A 439 14.24 -30.89 -40.01
C GLY A 439 15.67 -31.40 -39.87
N PRO A 440 15.93 -32.53 -39.19
CA PRO A 440 17.28 -32.95 -38.83
C PRO A 440 18.24 -33.22 -40.01
N ASP A 441 17.69 -33.50 -41.20
CA ASP A 441 18.47 -33.83 -42.39
C ASP A 441 18.49 -32.71 -43.45
N THR A 442 17.32 -32.16 -43.79
CA THR A 442 17.18 -31.17 -44.88
C THR A 442 16.05 -30.15 -44.65
N GLY A 443 15.47 -30.09 -43.45
CA GLY A 443 14.32 -29.23 -43.16
C GLY A 443 14.74 -27.98 -42.41
N ASP A 444 14.10 -26.85 -42.69
CA ASP A 444 14.46 -25.58 -42.05
C ASP A 444 13.89 -25.43 -40.64
N GLY A 445 13.00 -26.32 -40.18
CA GLY A 445 12.34 -26.20 -38.87
C GLY A 445 11.92 -24.76 -38.54
N LEU A 446 12.40 -24.26 -37.41
CA LEU A 446 12.29 -22.85 -36.98
C LEU A 446 13.54 -21.99 -37.21
N SER A 447 14.56 -22.44 -37.96
CA SER A 447 15.69 -21.57 -38.35
C SER A 447 15.26 -20.46 -39.33
N VAL A 448 14.04 -20.53 -39.84
CA VAL A 448 13.38 -19.49 -40.63
C VAL A 448 12.06 -19.10 -39.95
N SER A 449 11.62 -17.86 -40.17
CA SER A 449 10.36 -17.35 -39.61
C SER A 449 9.14 -18.19 -40.01
N ARG A 450 8.41 -18.67 -38.99
CA ARG A 450 7.16 -19.43 -39.14
C ARG A 450 6.02 -18.74 -38.37
N PRO A 451 4.79 -18.75 -38.90
CA PRO A 451 3.64 -18.22 -38.17
C PRO A 451 3.35 -19.03 -36.90
N LEU A 452 3.21 -18.32 -35.77
CA LEU A 452 2.69 -18.86 -34.51
C LEU A 452 1.16 -18.76 -34.49
N ALA A 453 0.61 -17.58 -34.84
CA ALA A 453 -0.82 -17.39 -35.02
C ALA A 453 -1.11 -16.21 -35.94
N ALA A 454 -2.32 -16.19 -36.50
CA ALA A 454 -2.78 -15.12 -37.36
C ALA A 454 -4.26 -14.81 -37.14
N ALA A 455 -4.62 -13.55 -37.30
CA ALA A 455 -5.99 -13.08 -37.43
C ALA A 455 -6.21 -12.48 -38.82
N ALA A 456 -7.34 -12.82 -39.45
CA ALA A 456 -7.75 -12.19 -40.69
C ALA A 456 -8.20 -10.73 -40.46
N ALA A 457 -8.30 -9.96 -41.54
CA ALA A 457 -8.88 -8.62 -41.45
C ALA A 457 -10.32 -8.69 -40.93
N GLY A 458 -10.64 -7.87 -39.92
CA GLY A 458 -11.90 -7.89 -39.18
C GLY A 458 -11.89 -8.75 -37.91
N ASP A 459 -10.86 -9.56 -37.69
CA ASP A 459 -10.69 -10.44 -36.53
C ASP A 459 -9.49 -10.04 -35.66
N GLY A 460 -9.32 -10.68 -34.51
CA GLY A 460 -8.10 -10.58 -33.69
C GLY A 460 -7.96 -9.36 -32.79
N ALA A 461 -9.02 -8.56 -32.62
CA ALA A 461 -9.04 -7.44 -31.68
C ALA A 461 -9.01 -7.91 -30.21
N GLY A 462 -8.43 -7.09 -29.34
CA GLY A 462 -8.24 -7.40 -27.92
C GLY A 462 -6.97 -8.20 -27.62
N THR A 463 -6.90 -8.80 -26.44
CA THR A 463 -5.70 -9.51 -25.95
C THR A 463 -5.86 -11.02 -26.10
N SER A 464 -4.94 -11.66 -26.83
CA SER A 464 -4.85 -13.11 -27.02
C SER A 464 -3.57 -13.65 -26.40
N ARG A 465 -3.61 -14.88 -25.86
CA ARG A 465 -2.42 -15.61 -25.40
C ARG A 465 -2.16 -16.80 -26.32
N LEU A 466 -0.96 -16.85 -26.88
CA LEU A 466 -0.51 -17.86 -27.83
C LEU A 466 0.48 -18.80 -27.16
N GLY A 467 0.51 -20.07 -27.59
CA GLY A 467 1.48 -21.06 -27.15
C GLY A 467 1.83 -22.02 -28.28
N ALA A 468 2.71 -22.98 -27.99
CA ALA A 468 3.04 -24.05 -28.91
C ALA A 468 3.66 -25.24 -28.16
N GLY A 469 3.35 -26.46 -28.57
CA GLY A 469 4.18 -27.61 -28.20
C GLY A 469 5.48 -27.59 -28.99
N LEU A 470 6.62 -27.83 -28.35
CA LEU A 470 7.96 -27.82 -28.93
C LEU A 470 8.51 -29.24 -29.04
N LEU A 471 9.20 -29.52 -30.14
CA LEU A 471 9.89 -30.79 -30.37
C LEU A 471 11.25 -30.52 -30.99
N ILE A 472 12.30 -31.08 -30.40
CA ILE A 472 13.64 -31.12 -30.98
C ILE A 472 13.93 -32.55 -31.44
N GLU A 473 14.36 -32.71 -32.69
CA GLU A 473 14.96 -33.97 -33.18
C GLU A 473 16.42 -33.73 -33.55
N ALA A 474 17.35 -34.46 -32.93
CA ALA A 474 18.79 -34.31 -33.12
C ALA A 474 19.46 -35.62 -33.58
N PRO A 475 20.57 -35.56 -34.34
CA PRO A 475 21.28 -36.75 -34.79
C PRO A 475 21.87 -37.52 -33.60
N THR A 476 22.01 -38.84 -33.71
CA THR A 476 22.63 -39.66 -32.65
C THR A 476 24.10 -39.35 -32.39
N THR A 477 24.73 -38.57 -33.27
CA THR A 477 26.10 -38.05 -33.10
C THR A 477 26.17 -36.77 -32.27
N LEU A 478 25.05 -36.24 -31.77
CA LEU A 478 25.03 -35.08 -30.90
C LEU A 478 25.88 -35.34 -29.64
N VAL A 479 26.72 -34.38 -29.27
CA VAL A 479 27.56 -34.44 -28.08
C VAL A 479 26.69 -34.17 -26.84
N ALA A 480 26.97 -34.85 -25.73
CA ALA A 480 26.24 -34.62 -24.49
C ALA A 480 26.55 -33.23 -23.91
N GLY A 481 25.50 -32.46 -23.61
CA GLY A 481 25.59 -31.13 -23.00
C GLY A 481 24.22 -30.45 -22.98
N THR A 482 24.12 -29.34 -22.24
CA THR A 482 22.96 -28.43 -22.30
C THR A 482 23.09 -27.57 -23.55
N TYR A 483 21.99 -27.35 -24.28
CA TYR A 483 21.97 -26.57 -25.52
C TYR A 483 20.92 -25.46 -25.40
N GLU A 484 21.34 -24.21 -25.64
CA GLU A 484 20.49 -23.02 -25.47
C GLU A 484 20.34 -22.22 -26.76
N ALA A 485 19.15 -21.65 -26.99
CA ALA A 485 18.86 -20.73 -28.09
C ALA A 485 17.74 -19.76 -27.72
N THR A 486 17.67 -18.62 -28.39
CA THR A 486 16.60 -17.63 -28.23
C THR A 486 15.63 -17.68 -29.41
N ILE A 487 14.33 -17.74 -29.12
CA ILE A 487 13.27 -17.56 -30.11
C ILE A 487 12.92 -16.07 -30.18
N THR A 488 12.95 -15.51 -31.39
CA THR A 488 12.55 -14.13 -31.65
C THR A 488 11.17 -14.09 -32.28
N PHE A 489 10.25 -13.33 -31.69
CA PHE A 489 8.90 -13.12 -32.22
C PHE A 489 8.78 -11.80 -32.98
N THR A 490 7.95 -11.78 -34.01
CA THR A 490 7.65 -10.58 -34.81
C THR A 490 6.16 -10.53 -35.09
N ALA A 491 5.54 -9.37 -34.82
CA ALA A 491 4.14 -9.10 -35.11
C ALA A 491 4.03 -8.05 -36.23
N ILE A 492 3.19 -8.32 -37.23
CA ILE A 492 2.95 -7.45 -38.40
C ILE A 492 1.45 -7.31 -38.62
#